data_AF-A0A6M8V8V6-F1
#
_entry.id   AF-A0A6M8V8V6-F1
#
_cell.length_a   1.000
_cell.length_b   1.000
_cell.length_c   1.000
_cell.angle_alpha   90.00
_cell.angle_beta   90.00
_cell.angle_gamma   90.00
#
_symmetry.space_group_name_H-M   'P 1'
#
loop_
_entity.id
_entity.type
_entity.pdbx_description
1 polymer ?
#
loop_
_entity_poly.entity_id
_entity_poly.type
_entity_poly.pdbx_seq_one_letter_code
_entity_poly.pdbx_strand_id
1 'polypeptide(L)'
;MPNVFQLMPSLEADEMAFVQMLIKDMNENQAQQFAMSYMSRRKDPSNMLIFTLIGFLGISGIQRFVIGQIGLGILYLLTGGLCLIGTIVDLINHKKLAFEYNTKQAQQVATMMRTYTS
;
A
#
# COMPACT_ATOMS: atom_id res chain seq x y z
N MET A 1 -1.02 -10.19 24.90
CA MET A 1 -0.43 -9.37 23.82
C MET A 1 -1.18 -9.70 22.54
N PRO A 2 -1.73 -8.72 21.83
CA PRO A 2 -2.52 -8.98 20.62
C PRO A 2 -1.63 -9.55 19.51
N ASN A 3 -2.09 -10.65 18.91
CA ASN A 3 -1.37 -11.36 17.85
C ASN A 3 -1.91 -10.93 16.48
N VAL A 4 -1.04 -10.34 15.65
CA VAL A 4 -1.40 -9.84 14.32
C VAL A 4 -1.89 -10.97 13.42
N PHE A 5 -1.31 -12.18 13.54
CA PHE A 5 -1.70 -13.32 12.73
C PHE A 5 -3.17 -13.73 12.93
N GLN A 6 -3.68 -13.55 14.15
CA GLN A 6 -5.06 -13.88 14.49
C GLN A 6 -6.04 -12.79 14.08
N LEU A 7 -5.62 -11.52 14.14
CA LEU A 7 -6.48 -10.38 13.83
C LEU A 7 -6.51 -10.05 12.33
N MET A 8 -5.41 -10.30 11.62
CA MET A 8 -5.19 -9.85 10.24
C MET A 8 -4.37 -10.89 9.44
N PRO A 9 -4.92 -12.09 9.18
CA PRO A 9 -4.19 -13.20 8.54
C PRO A 9 -3.86 -12.95 7.06
N SER A 10 -4.47 -11.95 6.42
CA SER A 10 -4.22 -11.62 5.00
C SER A 10 -3.06 -10.64 4.79
N LEU A 11 -2.34 -10.26 5.84
CA LEU A 11 -1.16 -9.41 5.77
C LEU A 11 0.02 -10.15 5.13
N GLU A 12 0.81 -9.45 4.30
CA GLU A 12 2.09 -10.00 3.85
C GLU A 12 3.09 -10.06 5.02
N ALA A 13 4.10 -10.95 4.94
CA ALA A 13 5.06 -11.17 6.03
C ALA A 13 5.75 -9.88 6.51
N ASP A 14 6.17 -9.04 5.57
CA ASP A 14 6.83 -7.76 5.87
C ASP A 14 5.87 -6.76 6.52
N GLU A 15 4.60 -6.75 6.07
CA GLU A 15 3.54 -5.89 6.59
C GLU A 15 3.11 -6.33 8.00
N MET A 16 3.05 -7.64 8.26
CA MET A 16 2.78 -8.20 9.59
C MET A 16 3.82 -7.77 10.61
N ALA A 17 5.11 -7.87 10.27
CA ALA A 17 6.18 -7.47 11.17
C ALA A 17 6.08 -5.98 11.55
N PHE A 18 5.75 -5.14 10.57
CA PHE A 18 5.54 -3.71 10.79
C PHE A 18 4.32 -3.41 11.68
N VAL A 19 3.18 -4.02 11.37
CA VAL A 19 1.94 -3.84 12.15
C VAL A 19 2.10 -4.38 13.57
N GLN A 20 2.80 -5.49 13.76
CA GLN A 20 3.06 -6.08 15.07
C GLN A 20 3.87 -5.13 15.97
N MET A 21 4.82 -4.39 15.39
CA MET A 21 5.57 -3.36 16.09
C MET A 21 4.68 -2.16 16.47
N LEU A 22 3.73 -1.78 15.61
CA LEU A 22 2.81 -0.67 15.87
C LEU A 22 1.80 -0.95 16.99
N ILE A 23 1.30 -2.18 17.08
CA ILE A 23 0.29 -2.58 18.06
C ILE A 23 0.88 -3.23 19.33
N LYS A 24 2.21 -3.40 19.40
CA LYS A 24 2.90 -4.04 20.54
C LYS A 24 2.53 -3.41 21.89
N ASP A 25 2.40 -2.09 21.92
CA ASP A 25 2.09 -1.32 23.13
C ASP A 25 0.58 -1.08 23.32
N MET A 26 -0.27 -1.66 22.48
CA MET A 26 -1.73 -1.53 22.55
C MET A 26 -2.36 -2.66 23.37
N ASN A 27 -3.48 -2.37 24.05
CA ASN A 27 -4.30 -3.41 24.68
C ASN A 27 -5.14 -4.18 23.64
N GLU A 28 -5.77 -5.29 24.04
CA GLU A 28 -6.54 -6.16 23.12
C GLU A 28 -7.70 -5.42 22.43
N ASN A 29 -8.39 -4.55 23.15
CA ASN A 29 -9.49 -3.74 22.60
C ASN A 29 -8.99 -2.71 21.56
N GLN A 30 -7.90 -2.02 21.87
CA GLN A 30 -7.24 -1.07 20.96
C GLN A 30 -6.71 -1.78 19.71
N ALA A 31 -6.15 -2.98 19.86
CA ALA A 31 -5.67 -3.77 18.74
C ALA A 31 -6.80 -4.26 17.83
N GLN A 32 -7.95 -4.64 18.39
CA GLN A 32 -9.15 -4.97 17.61
C GLN A 32 -9.69 -3.75 16.85
N GLN A 33 -9.79 -2.59 17.51
CA GLN A 33 -10.23 -1.34 16.86
C GLN A 33 -9.26 -0.87 15.78
N PHE A 34 -7.95 -1.02 16.03
CA PHE A 34 -6.91 -0.79 15.04
C PHE A 34 -7.11 -1.71 13.83
N ALA A 35 -7.25 -3.03 14.06
CA ALA A 35 -7.40 -4.00 13.00
C ALA A 35 -8.61 -3.70 12.11
N MET A 36 -9.77 -3.37 12.70
CA MET A 36 -10.97 -2.99 11.92
C MET A 36 -10.74 -1.72 11.09
N SER A 37 -10.17 -0.68 11.70
CA SER A 37 -9.93 0.61 11.03
C SER A 37 -8.89 0.52 9.92
N TYR A 38 -7.84 -0.28 10.14
CA TYR A 38 -6.77 -0.50 9.19
C TYR A 38 -7.22 -1.40 8.03
N MET A 39 -7.92 -2.51 8.29
CA MET A 39 -8.42 -3.41 7.24
C MET A 39 -9.41 -2.71 6.30
N SER A 40 -10.17 -1.72 6.78
CA SER A 40 -11.05 -0.90 5.93
C SER A 40 -10.31 0.06 4.99
N ARG A 41 -9.05 0.41 5.29
CA ARG A 41 -8.24 1.40 4.55
C ARG A 41 -7.12 0.74 3.73
N ARG A 42 -6.76 -0.48 4.10
CA ARG A 42 -5.75 -1.30 3.42
C ARG A 42 -6.18 -1.56 1.98
N LYS A 43 -5.22 -1.45 1.06
CA LYS A 43 -5.43 -1.80 -0.35
C LYS A 43 -4.67 -3.09 -0.66
N ASP A 44 -5.34 -4.01 -1.35
CA ASP A 44 -4.70 -5.23 -1.83
C ASP A 44 -3.71 -4.92 -2.96
N PRO A 45 -2.44 -5.36 -2.85
CA PRO A 45 -1.41 -5.14 -3.87
C PRO A 45 -1.83 -5.67 -5.25
N SER A 46 -2.54 -6.81 -5.28
CA SER A 46 -3.03 -7.43 -6.51
C SER A 46 -4.05 -6.57 -7.26
N ASN A 47 -4.89 -5.84 -6.54
CA ASN A 47 -5.90 -4.99 -7.17
C ASN A 47 -5.27 -3.72 -7.76
N MET A 48 -4.21 -3.19 -7.13
CA MET A 48 -3.48 -2.04 -7.63
C MET A 48 -2.85 -2.32 -9.00
N LEU A 49 -2.30 -3.53 -9.19
CA LEU A 49 -1.81 -4.01 -10.48
C LEU A 49 -2.87 -4.02 -11.57
N ILE A 50 -4.06 -4.54 -11.27
CA ILE A 50 -5.17 -4.64 -12.22
C ILE A 50 -5.64 -3.24 -12.65
N PHE A 51 -5.73 -2.28 -11.72
CA PHE A 51 -6.06 -0.90 -12.06
C PHE A 51 -5.00 -0.23 -12.95
N THR A 52 -3.72 -0.50 -12.70
CA THR A 52 -2.64 0.01 -13.57
C THR A 52 -2.71 -0.61 -14.98
N LEU A 53 -2.99 -1.91 -15.07
CA LEU A 53 -3.12 -2.65 -16.33
C LEU A 53 -4.33 -2.17 -17.16
N ILE A 54 -5.47 -1.90 -16.52
CA ILE A 54 -6.68 -1.40 -17.18
C ILE A 54 -6.50 0.06 -17.62
N GLY A 55 -5.89 0.92 -16.79
CA GLY A 55 -5.61 2.33 -17.14
C GLY A 55 -4.67 2.48 -18.33
N PHE A 56 -3.77 1.51 -18.51
CA PHE A 56 -2.81 1.47 -19.60
C PHE A 56 -3.40 1.10 -20.97
N LEU A 57 -4.46 0.27 -21.02
CA LEU A 57 -5.20 -0.05 -22.24
C LEU A 57 -6.16 1.07 -22.69
N GLY A 58 -6.54 1.99 -21.78
CA GLY A 58 -7.54 3.02 -22.02
C GLY A 58 -7.00 4.44 -22.20
N ILE A 59 -6.05 4.91 -21.36
CA ILE A 59 -5.59 6.30 -21.30
C ILE A 59 -4.14 6.33 -20.78
N SER A 60 -3.17 6.09 -21.65
CA SER A 60 -1.75 6.01 -21.28
C SER A 60 -1.21 7.34 -20.74
N GLY A 61 -0.70 7.34 -19.50
CA GLY A 61 0.27 8.33 -19.01
C GLY A 61 -0.21 9.30 -17.93
N ILE A 62 -1.49 9.67 -17.87
CA ILE A 62 -1.96 10.72 -16.94
C ILE A 62 -1.92 10.25 -15.48
N GLN A 63 -2.22 8.97 -15.21
CA GLN A 63 -2.20 8.41 -13.85
C GLN A 63 -0.77 8.39 -13.24
N ARG A 64 0.26 8.20 -14.07
CA ARG A 64 1.67 8.20 -13.63
C ARG A 64 2.16 9.60 -13.24
N PHE A 65 1.56 10.65 -13.82
CA PHE A 65 1.81 12.03 -13.42
C PHE A 65 1.30 12.33 -12.00
N VAL A 66 0.21 11.66 -11.58
CA VAL A 66 -0.44 11.87 -10.28
C VAL A 66 0.31 11.18 -9.13
N ILE A 67 1.10 10.14 -9.41
CA ILE A 67 1.88 9.38 -8.41
C ILE A 67 3.27 10.01 -8.13
N GLY A 68 3.65 11.10 -8.80
CA GLY A 68 4.83 11.91 -8.45
C GLY A 68 6.16 11.47 -9.07
N GLN A 69 6.14 10.59 -10.08
CA GLN A 69 7.35 10.14 -10.81
C GLN A 69 7.41 10.73 -12.24
N ILE A 70 7.33 12.06 -12.34
CA ILE A 70 7.27 12.81 -13.61
C ILE A 70 8.53 12.61 -14.47
N GLY A 71 9.71 12.51 -13.85
CA GLY A 71 10.99 12.34 -14.56
C GLY A 71 11.10 11.03 -15.34
N LEU A 72 10.51 9.95 -14.83
CA LEU A 72 10.47 8.66 -15.53
C LEU A 72 9.42 8.70 -16.65
N GLY A 73 8.24 9.29 -16.41
CA GLY A 73 7.16 9.37 -17.40
C GLY A 73 7.55 10.08 -18.70
N ILE A 74 8.35 11.16 -18.62
CA ILE A 74 8.78 11.95 -19.79
C ILE A 74 9.88 11.23 -20.58
N LEU A 75 10.87 10.64 -19.89
CA LEU A 75 11.89 9.79 -20.53
C LEU A 75 11.24 8.58 -21.23
N TYR A 76 10.10 8.11 -20.71
CA TYR A 76 9.36 6.97 -21.22
C TYR A 76 8.51 7.25 -22.47
N LEU A 77 8.11 8.50 -22.68
CA LEU A 77 7.25 8.88 -23.80
C LEU A 77 8.03 9.06 -25.12
N LEU A 78 9.35 9.31 -25.03
CA LEU A 78 10.21 9.63 -26.17
C LEU A 78 10.80 8.42 -26.93
N THR A 79 10.74 7.18 -26.40
CA THR A 79 11.44 6.03 -27.02
C THR A 79 10.54 4.97 -27.66
N GLY A 80 9.22 5.18 -27.76
CA GLY A 80 8.33 4.42 -28.68
C GLY A 80 8.18 2.90 -28.46
N GLY A 81 8.87 2.28 -27.49
CA GLY A 81 8.82 0.83 -27.20
C GLY A 81 8.52 0.46 -25.75
N LEU A 82 8.21 1.45 -24.90
CA LEU A 82 8.23 1.33 -23.44
C LEU A 82 6.90 0.92 -22.79
N CYS A 83 5.89 0.55 -23.57
CA CYS A 83 4.67 -0.02 -23.04
C CYS A 83 4.96 -1.28 -22.19
N LEU A 84 5.75 -2.22 -22.73
CA LEU A 84 6.13 -3.46 -22.03
C LEU A 84 7.04 -3.25 -20.82
N ILE A 85 8.05 -2.38 -20.95
CA ILE A 85 9.00 -2.10 -19.85
C ILE A 85 8.31 -1.32 -18.72
N GLY A 86 7.36 -0.44 -19.05
CA GLY A 86 6.51 0.23 -18.07
C GLY A 86 5.71 -0.77 -17.21
N THR A 87 5.14 -1.79 -17.84
CA THR A 87 4.43 -2.88 -17.16
C THR A 87 5.36 -3.76 -16.32
N ILE A 88 6.55 -4.10 -16.82
CA ILE A 88 7.53 -4.90 -16.04
C ILE A 88 7.98 -4.14 -14.80
N VAL A 89 8.27 -2.84 -14.92
CA VAL A 89 8.64 -2.00 -13.76
C VAL A 89 7.49 -1.88 -12.77
N ASP A 90 6.24 -1.75 -13.24
CA ASP A 90 5.06 -1.75 -12.38
C ASP A 90 4.85 -3.11 -11.69
N LEU A 91 5.06 -4.22 -12.42
CA LEU A 91 5.00 -5.58 -11.90
C LEU A 91 6.11 -5.87 -10.88
N ILE A 92 7.25 -5.18 -10.94
CA ILE A 92 8.30 -5.32 -9.93
C ILE A 92 8.04 -4.39 -8.73
N ASN A 93 7.50 -3.19 -8.96
CA ASN A 93 7.32 -2.17 -7.92
C ASN A 93 5.93 -2.14 -7.26
N HIS A 94 4.91 -2.83 -7.77
CA HIS A 94 3.55 -2.77 -7.21
C HIS A 94 3.51 -3.23 -5.75
N LYS A 95 4.25 -4.28 -5.39
CA LYS A 95 4.35 -4.76 -4.00
C LYS A 95 4.94 -3.70 -3.10
N LYS A 96 6.02 -3.06 -3.54
CA LYS A 96 6.70 -1.99 -2.80
C LYS A 96 5.78 -0.77 -2.63
N LEU A 97 5.05 -0.39 -3.68
CA LEU A 97 4.15 0.75 -3.66
C LEU A 97 2.93 0.51 -2.76
N ALA A 98 2.35 -0.69 -2.82
CA ALA A 98 1.26 -1.12 -1.95
C ALA A 98 1.72 -1.19 -0.49
N PHE A 99 2.91 -1.74 -0.24
CA PHE A 99 3.53 -1.77 1.08
C PHE A 99 3.72 -0.36 1.64
N GLU A 100 4.32 0.56 0.87
CA GLU A 100 4.54 1.94 1.31
C GLU A 100 3.22 2.67 1.64
N TYR A 101 2.20 2.49 0.79
CA TYR A 101 0.86 3.04 1.01
C TYR A 101 0.22 2.48 2.29
N ASN A 102 0.23 1.15 2.45
CA ASN A 102 -0.39 0.49 3.60
C ASN A 102 0.36 0.78 4.90
N THR A 103 1.69 0.86 4.86
CA THR A 103 2.54 1.25 6.00
C THR A 103 2.17 2.66 6.48
N LYS A 104 1.97 3.60 5.55
CA LYS A 104 1.51 4.96 5.87
C LYS A 104 0.10 4.97 6.47
N GLN A 105 -0.83 4.16 5.96
CA GLN A 105 -2.17 4.03 6.55
C GLN A 105 -2.12 3.42 7.95
N ALA A 106 -1.33 2.36 8.16
CA ALA A 106 -1.13 1.74 9.46
C ALA A 106 -0.59 2.75 10.49
N GLN A 107 0.39 3.57 10.12
CA GLN A 107 0.90 4.65 10.98
C GLN A 107 -0.19 5.67 11.30
N GLN A 108 -0.98 6.11 10.32
CA GLN A 108 -2.04 7.08 10.55
C GLN A 108 -3.09 6.56 11.54
N VAL A 109 -3.55 5.32 11.35
CA VAL A 109 -4.53 4.68 12.27
C VAL A 109 -3.91 4.49 13.65
N ALA A 110 -2.65 4.08 13.73
CA ALA A 110 -1.96 3.89 15.00
C ALA A 110 -1.76 5.19 15.78
N THR A 111 -1.47 6.30 15.09
CA THR A 111 -1.40 7.64 15.69
C THR A 111 -2.77 8.08 16.19
N MET A 112 -3.83 7.90 15.39
CA MET A 112 -5.20 8.21 15.82
C MET A 112 -5.54 7.48 17.13
N MET A 113 -5.31 6.16 17.20
CA MET A 113 -5.60 5.37 18.40
C MET A 113 -4.80 5.80 19.64
N ARG A 114 -3.54 6.23 19.46
CA ARG A 114 -2.71 6.77 20.56
C ARG A 114 -3.21 8.12 21.05
N THR A 115 -3.63 9.01 20.14
CA THR A 115 -4.12 10.35 20.49
C THR A 115 -5.43 10.30 21.29
N TYR A 116 -6.30 9.32 21.06
CA TYR A 116 -7.54 9.14 21.84
C TYR A 116 -7.33 8.57 23.26
N THR A 117 -6.10 8.20 23.62
CA THR A 117 -5.76 7.62 24.94
C THR A 117 -5.06 8.65 25.86
N SER A 118 -5.02 9.94 25.49
CA SER A 118 -4.56 11.05 26.37
C SER A 118 -5.71 11.73 27.11
#